data_AF-B3MPI5-F1
#
_entry.id   AF-B3MPI5-F1
#
_cell.length_a   1.000
_cell.length_b   1.000
_cell.length_c   1.000
_cell.angle_alpha   90.00
_cell.angle_beta   90.00
_cell.angle_gamma   90.00
#
_symmetry.space_group_name_H-M   'P 1'
#
loop_
_entity.id
_entity.type
_entity.pdbx_description
1 polymer ?
#
loop_
_entity_poly.entity_id
_entity_poly.type
_entity_poly.pdbx_seq_one_letter_code
_entity_poly.pdbx_strand_id
1 'polypeptide(L)'
;MRWLYACFVIVLCALIFCEYVADFVVLQKCKWPEIKRKKYVDDPLRALIIADPHLLGPHRGHWLDKFYREWHMTRAFQAASRLFQPDVVFVLGDLFDEGDMVSDKHFQEYVWRYLKMFHLPPGVPLISIVGNHDVGFHYKMHPFFMSRFENYLNNSLVTLYTIKQIHFVIINSMAMEADGCLFCSQAEEQLRNISRTLHCMKYPQEAECARTRRHPYSQPILLQHFPTYRISDTMCQEYDTPFIEAYRERFHVLSKEATDMLGELLKPRLAFAGHSHHYCHSVNRLGIDEYTVASFSWRNKVNPSFMLATITPDDYVVSKCKMLPQQFVFNSYLSAGILCLILIAFQLRKYIAKRQSASTSKDSRKDK
;
A
#
# COMPACT_ATOMS: atom_id res chain seq x y z
N MET A 1 5.01 4.78 -45.79
CA MET A 1 3.67 4.42 -45.25
C MET A 1 3.68 3.10 -44.47
N ARG A 2 4.03 1.94 -45.05
CA ARG A 2 3.99 0.64 -44.31
C ARG A 2 4.84 0.60 -43.03
N TRP A 3 6.02 1.25 -43.00
CA TRP A 3 6.87 1.30 -41.81
C TRP A 3 6.35 2.25 -40.73
N LEU A 4 5.66 3.34 -41.11
CA LEU A 4 4.98 4.22 -40.15
C LEU A 4 3.88 3.46 -39.42
N TYR A 5 3.12 2.64 -40.15
CA TYR A 5 2.12 1.75 -39.56
C TYR A 5 2.76 0.72 -38.62
N ALA A 6 3.88 0.10 -39.01
CA ALA A 6 4.60 -0.82 -38.13
C ALA A 6 5.07 -0.15 -36.83
N CYS A 7 5.66 1.05 -36.91
CA CYS A 7 6.05 1.81 -35.73
C CYS A 7 4.85 2.17 -34.85
N PHE A 8 3.73 2.58 -35.47
CA PHE A 8 2.49 2.86 -34.75
C PHE A 8 1.98 1.62 -33.99
N VAL A 9 1.95 0.45 -34.64
CA VAL A 9 1.54 -0.81 -34.01
C VAL A 9 2.48 -1.18 -32.85
N ILE A 10 3.80 -1.05 -33.02
CA ILE A 10 4.78 -1.35 -31.95
C ILE A 10 4.52 -0.47 -30.72
N VAL A 11 4.38 0.84 -30.93
CA VAL A 11 4.12 1.79 -29.84
C VAL A 11 2.76 1.53 -29.19
N LEU A 12 1.73 1.25 -29.98
CA LEU A 12 0.39 0.94 -29.49
C LEU A 12 0.39 -0.35 -28.66
N CYS A 13 1.07 -1.41 -29.11
CA CYS A 13 1.21 -2.65 -28.36
C CYS A 13 1.95 -2.44 -27.04
N ALA A 14 3.05 -1.67 -27.04
CA ALA A 14 3.78 -1.33 -25.82
C ALA A 14 2.89 -0.57 -24.84
N LEU A 15 2.12 0.41 -25.31
CA LEU A 15 1.19 1.19 -24.49
C LEU A 15 0.10 0.30 -23.90
N ILE A 16 -0.59 -0.49 -24.72
CA ILE A 16 -1.65 -1.39 -24.24
C ILE A 16 -1.08 -2.38 -23.22
N PHE A 17 0.08 -2.95 -23.51
CA PHE A 17 0.70 -3.91 -22.60
C PHE A 17 1.07 -3.27 -21.27
N CYS A 18 1.86 -2.19 -21.28
CA CYS A 18 2.36 -1.55 -20.07
C CYS A 18 1.26 -0.92 -19.21
N GLU A 19 0.27 -0.28 -19.82
CA GLU A 19 -0.74 0.49 -19.08
C GLU A 19 -1.96 -0.34 -18.65
N TYR A 20 -2.19 -1.52 -19.26
CA TYR A 20 -3.42 -2.29 -19.02
C TYR A 20 -3.22 -3.79 -18.79
N VAL A 21 -2.12 -4.40 -19.26
CA VAL A 21 -1.94 -5.87 -19.20
C VAL A 21 -0.83 -6.29 -18.23
N ALA A 22 0.25 -5.51 -18.14
CA ALA A 22 1.46 -5.90 -17.43
C ALA A 22 1.23 -6.16 -15.94
N ASP A 23 0.40 -5.36 -15.27
CA ASP A 23 0.01 -5.60 -13.88
C ASP A 23 -0.66 -6.97 -13.69
N PHE A 24 -1.62 -7.33 -14.56
CA PHE A 24 -2.27 -8.64 -14.48
C PHE A 24 -1.26 -9.78 -14.64
N VAL A 25 -0.32 -9.66 -15.58
CA VAL A 25 0.72 -10.67 -15.82
C VAL A 25 1.66 -10.82 -14.62
N VAL A 26 2.07 -9.70 -14.01
CA VAL A 26 2.96 -9.74 -12.84
C VAL A 26 2.23 -10.31 -11.63
N LEU A 27 1.01 -9.85 -11.36
CA LEU A 27 0.24 -10.22 -10.18
C LEU A 27 -0.29 -11.65 -10.21
N GLN A 28 -0.50 -12.24 -11.39
CA GLN A 28 -0.86 -13.66 -11.54
C GLN A 28 0.13 -14.64 -10.89
N LYS A 29 1.36 -14.21 -10.62
CA LYS A 29 2.37 -15.02 -9.91
C LYS A 29 2.10 -15.12 -8.41
N CYS A 30 1.30 -14.21 -7.85
CA CYS A 30 0.90 -14.23 -6.45
C CYS A 30 -0.37 -15.06 -6.28
N LYS A 31 -0.50 -15.71 -5.13
CA LYS A 31 -1.68 -16.48 -4.75
C LYS A 31 -2.03 -16.19 -3.30
N TRP A 32 -3.28 -16.39 -2.93
CA TRP A 32 -3.66 -16.41 -1.53
C TRP A 32 -2.86 -17.49 -0.79
N PRO A 33 -2.21 -17.16 0.33
CA PRO A 33 -1.51 -18.16 1.12
C PRO A 33 -2.54 -19.09 1.78
N GLU A 34 -2.27 -20.39 1.78
CA GLU A 34 -3.20 -21.40 2.31
C GLU A 34 -2.84 -21.81 3.74
N ILE A 35 -3.84 -21.82 4.63
CA ILE A 35 -3.71 -22.35 5.99
C ILE A 35 -3.72 -23.89 5.92
N LYS A 36 -2.65 -24.52 6.43
CA LYS A 36 -2.49 -25.99 6.38
C LYS A 36 -3.53 -26.73 7.21
N ARG A 37 -4.01 -26.14 8.32
CA ARG A 37 -5.03 -26.72 9.19
C ARG A 37 -6.43 -26.26 8.79
N LYS A 38 -7.02 -26.88 7.77
CA LYS A 38 -8.40 -26.61 7.32
C LYS A 38 -9.50 -27.07 8.30
N LYS A 39 -9.15 -27.55 9.49
CA LYS A 39 -10.04 -28.41 10.30
C LYS A 39 -11.20 -27.66 10.98
N TYR A 40 -11.21 -26.31 10.98
CA TYR A 40 -12.15 -25.53 11.78
C TYR A 40 -12.78 -24.30 11.10
N VAL A 41 -12.39 -23.92 9.87
CA VAL A 41 -12.99 -22.75 9.19
C VAL A 41 -13.12 -23.01 7.70
N ASP A 42 -14.36 -23.11 7.22
CA ASP A 42 -14.69 -23.30 5.80
C ASP A 42 -14.50 -22.02 4.96
N ASP A 43 -14.49 -20.84 5.60
CA ASP A 43 -14.37 -19.52 4.94
C ASP A 43 -13.39 -18.59 5.69
N PRO A 44 -12.07 -18.68 5.43
CA PRO A 44 -11.09 -17.77 6.02
C PRO A 44 -11.24 -16.35 5.43
N LEU A 45 -10.87 -15.35 6.23
CA LEU A 45 -10.82 -13.96 5.77
C LEU A 45 -9.60 -13.73 4.87
N ARG A 46 -9.83 -13.21 3.68
CA ARG A 46 -8.81 -12.82 2.72
C ARG A 46 -8.63 -11.31 2.72
N ALA A 47 -7.57 -10.83 3.37
CA ALA A 47 -7.26 -9.42 3.49
C ALA A 47 -6.14 -9.02 2.51
N LEU A 48 -6.42 -7.98 1.71
CA LEU A 48 -5.40 -7.27 0.93
C LEU A 48 -4.92 -6.08 1.75
N ILE A 49 -3.61 -5.96 1.96
CA ILE A 49 -3.04 -4.93 2.83
C ILE A 49 -2.01 -4.12 2.04
N ILE A 50 -2.24 -2.82 1.92
CA ILE A 50 -1.36 -1.86 1.24
C ILE A 50 -0.95 -0.75 2.21
N ALA A 51 0.13 -0.03 1.93
CA ALA A 51 0.61 1.08 2.74
C ALA A 51 1.16 2.21 1.88
N ASP A 52 1.23 3.41 2.46
CA ASP A 52 1.94 4.56 1.92
C ASP A 52 1.67 4.84 0.42
N PRO A 53 0.40 5.02 -0.02
CA PRO A 53 0.14 5.39 -1.40
C PRO A 53 0.60 6.83 -1.74
N HIS A 54 0.70 7.74 -0.76
CA HIS A 54 1.17 9.13 -0.93
C HIS A 54 0.58 9.85 -2.15
N LEU A 55 -0.74 10.05 -2.18
CA LEU A 55 -1.37 10.84 -3.24
C LEU A 55 -0.78 12.26 -3.28
N LEU A 56 -0.44 12.73 -4.49
CA LEU A 56 0.33 13.96 -4.66
C LEU A 56 -0.53 15.21 -4.44
N GLY A 57 0.06 16.15 -3.70
CA GLY A 57 -0.62 17.39 -3.32
C GLY A 57 -0.34 18.54 -4.26
N PRO A 58 -1.06 19.65 -4.06
CA PRO A 58 -0.93 20.85 -4.88
C PRO A 58 0.37 21.63 -4.61
N HIS A 59 1.06 21.43 -3.49
CA HIS A 59 2.21 22.26 -3.12
C HIS A 59 3.56 21.69 -3.58
N ARG A 60 3.81 20.39 -3.35
CA ARG A 60 5.09 19.72 -3.63
C ARG A 60 5.00 18.73 -4.79
N GLY A 61 3.79 18.41 -5.24
CA GLY A 61 3.55 17.48 -6.34
C GLY A 61 3.68 18.13 -7.73
N HIS A 62 4.54 17.57 -8.58
CA HIS A 62 4.56 17.94 -10.00
C HIS A 62 3.41 17.26 -10.75
N TRP A 63 2.70 17.97 -11.64
CA TRP A 63 1.49 17.47 -12.29
C TRP A 63 1.71 16.21 -13.14
N LEU A 64 2.85 16.10 -13.84
CA LEU A 64 3.20 14.89 -14.60
C LEU A 64 3.46 13.68 -13.70
N ASP A 65 4.16 13.90 -12.59
CA ASP A 65 4.44 12.83 -11.63
C ASP A 65 3.11 12.37 -11.01
N LYS A 66 2.27 13.32 -10.60
CA LYS A 66 0.93 13.05 -10.10
C LYS A 66 0.12 12.22 -11.09
N PHE A 67 0.01 12.68 -12.35
CA PHE A 67 -0.75 11.99 -13.38
C PHE A 67 -0.28 10.54 -13.57
N TYR A 68 1.02 10.33 -13.75
CA TYR A 68 1.54 9.01 -14.12
C TYR A 68 1.66 8.05 -12.94
N ARG A 69 2.11 8.52 -11.77
CA ARG A 69 2.23 7.69 -10.56
C ARG A 69 0.86 7.23 -10.06
N GLU A 70 -0.10 8.15 -9.98
CA GLU A 70 -1.46 7.82 -9.53
C GLU A 70 -2.16 6.91 -10.56
N TRP A 71 -1.91 7.09 -11.86
CA TRP A 71 -2.40 6.17 -12.89
C TRP A 71 -1.91 4.74 -12.66
N HIS A 72 -0.60 4.53 -12.50
CA HIS A 72 -0.03 3.20 -12.27
C HIS A 72 -0.49 2.57 -10.96
N MET A 73 -0.56 3.34 -9.87
CA MET A 73 -1.17 2.85 -8.62
C MET A 73 -2.61 2.39 -8.83
N THR A 74 -3.40 3.16 -9.58
CA THR A 74 -4.78 2.80 -9.92
C THR A 74 -4.84 1.52 -10.75
N ARG A 75 -3.94 1.33 -11.72
CA ARG A 75 -3.89 0.10 -12.54
C ARG A 75 -3.50 -1.11 -11.72
N ALA A 76 -2.45 -1.00 -10.93
CA ALA A 76 -1.99 -2.08 -10.06
C ALA A 76 -3.08 -2.47 -9.03
N PHE A 77 -3.73 -1.50 -8.38
CA PHE A 77 -4.79 -1.79 -7.42
C PHE A 77 -6.00 -2.45 -8.09
N GLN A 78 -6.44 -1.95 -9.24
CA GLN A 78 -7.58 -2.50 -9.96
C GLN A 78 -7.29 -3.90 -10.53
N ALA A 79 -6.04 -4.21 -10.90
CA ALA A 79 -5.61 -5.56 -11.25
C ALA A 79 -5.61 -6.48 -10.02
N ALA A 80 -5.04 -6.03 -8.90
CA ALA A 80 -5.01 -6.78 -7.65
C ALA A 80 -6.42 -7.10 -7.13
N SER A 81 -7.30 -6.10 -7.05
CA SER A 81 -8.69 -6.28 -6.61
C SER A 81 -9.46 -7.28 -7.48
N ARG A 82 -9.32 -7.20 -8.82
CA ARG A 82 -10.00 -8.12 -9.74
C ARG A 82 -9.46 -9.56 -9.68
N LEU A 83 -8.14 -9.72 -9.56
CA LEU A 83 -7.50 -11.04 -9.53
C LEU A 83 -7.73 -11.75 -8.19
N PHE A 84 -7.61 -11.03 -7.08
CA PHE A 84 -7.60 -11.62 -5.76
C PHE A 84 -8.96 -11.61 -5.08
N GLN A 85 -9.87 -10.70 -5.44
CA GLN A 85 -11.21 -10.57 -4.85
C GLN A 85 -11.19 -10.66 -3.31
N PRO A 86 -10.50 -9.71 -2.63
CA PRO A 86 -10.36 -9.75 -1.19
C PRO A 86 -11.70 -9.53 -0.48
N ASP A 87 -11.83 -10.05 0.73
CA ASP A 87 -12.96 -9.79 1.61
C ASP A 87 -12.87 -8.40 2.27
N VAL A 88 -11.65 -7.86 2.41
CA VAL A 88 -11.37 -6.54 2.99
C VAL A 88 -10.04 -6.00 2.45
N VAL A 89 -9.96 -4.69 2.29
CA VAL A 89 -8.70 -3.99 2.00
C VAL A 89 -8.35 -3.08 3.17
N PHE A 90 -7.13 -3.22 3.70
CA PHE A 90 -6.57 -2.29 4.67
C PHE A 90 -5.51 -1.39 4.02
N VAL A 91 -5.53 -0.10 4.35
CA VAL A 91 -4.52 0.89 3.90
C VAL A 91 -3.84 1.51 5.12
N LEU A 92 -2.56 1.21 5.30
CA LEU A 92 -1.81 1.50 6.53
C LEU A 92 -1.17 2.90 6.53
N GLY A 93 -2.00 3.94 6.45
CA GLY A 93 -1.54 5.33 6.58
C GLY A 93 -0.85 5.93 5.35
N ASP A 94 -0.54 7.22 5.50
CA ASP A 94 0.04 8.11 4.50
C ASP A 94 -0.70 8.02 3.16
N LEU A 95 -2.02 8.20 3.28
CA LEU A 95 -2.92 8.24 2.13
C LEU A 95 -2.55 9.40 1.21
N PHE A 96 -2.21 10.54 1.82
CA PHE A 96 -1.92 11.80 1.15
C PHE A 96 -0.53 12.30 1.54
N ASP A 97 0.21 12.87 0.59
CA ASP A 97 1.58 13.36 0.83
C ASP A 97 1.63 14.69 1.61
N GLU A 98 0.54 15.46 1.55
CA GLU A 98 0.43 16.82 2.08
C GLU A 98 -0.88 17.02 2.85
N GLY A 99 -1.44 15.94 3.42
CA GLY A 99 -2.66 16.02 4.23
C GLY A 99 -2.54 17.14 5.25
N ASP A 100 -1.51 17.10 6.10
CA ASP A 100 -1.19 18.08 7.15
C ASP A 100 -0.89 19.52 6.69
N MET A 101 -0.97 19.83 5.39
CA MET A 101 -0.64 21.14 4.84
C MET A 101 -1.80 21.80 4.09
N VAL A 102 -2.74 21.01 3.59
CA VAL A 102 -3.79 21.52 2.71
C VAL A 102 -5.02 22.02 3.48
N SER A 103 -5.81 22.89 2.85
CA SER A 103 -7.13 23.31 3.35
C SER A 103 -8.15 22.17 3.32
N ASP A 104 -9.27 22.33 4.03
CA ASP A 104 -10.34 21.30 4.08
C ASP A 104 -10.88 20.95 2.68
N LYS A 105 -11.08 21.96 1.82
CA LYS A 105 -11.51 21.76 0.43
C LYS A 105 -10.54 20.86 -0.35
N HIS A 106 -9.25 21.14 -0.29
CA HIS A 106 -8.24 20.33 -0.98
C HIS A 106 -8.12 18.93 -0.35
N PHE A 107 -8.30 18.81 0.97
CA PHE A 107 -8.38 17.52 1.65
C PHE A 107 -9.58 16.69 1.18
N GLN A 108 -10.74 17.32 0.99
CA GLN A 108 -11.90 16.68 0.42
C GLN A 108 -11.62 16.18 -1.01
N GLU A 109 -11.00 17.00 -1.87
CA GLU A 109 -10.58 16.59 -3.22
C GLU A 109 -9.59 15.41 -3.21
N TYR A 110 -8.71 15.38 -2.22
CA TYR A 110 -7.81 14.26 -1.94
C TYR A 110 -8.59 12.98 -1.64
N VAL A 111 -9.55 13.03 -0.70
CA VAL A 111 -10.40 11.89 -0.33
C VAL A 111 -11.21 11.39 -1.53
N TRP A 112 -11.84 12.29 -2.30
CA TRP A 112 -12.58 11.91 -3.51
C TRP A 112 -11.69 11.18 -4.52
N ARG A 113 -10.47 11.68 -4.74
CA ARG A 113 -9.51 11.07 -5.66
C ARG A 113 -9.04 9.70 -5.14
N TYR A 114 -8.73 9.60 -3.86
CA TYR A 114 -8.37 8.37 -3.18
C TYR A 114 -9.45 7.29 -3.34
N LEU A 115 -10.70 7.59 -2.98
CA LEU A 115 -11.81 6.64 -3.08
C LEU A 115 -12.10 6.22 -4.52
N LYS A 116 -11.85 7.11 -5.49
CA LYS A 116 -11.96 6.79 -6.93
C LYS A 116 -10.84 5.85 -7.40
N MET A 117 -9.59 6.08 -6.97
CA MET A 117 -8.45 5.24 -7.34
C MET A 117 -8.54 3.85 -6.73
N PHE A 118 -8.87 3.79 -5.44
CA PHE A 118 -9.01 2.58 -4.64
C PHE A 118 -10.45 2.05 -4.61
N HIS A 119 -11.19 2.23 -5.71
CA HIS A 119 -12.57 1.76 -5.82
C HIS A 119 -12.66 0.23 -5.78
N LEU A 120 -13.56 -0.28 -4.95
CA LEU A 120 -13.81 -1.71 -4.74
C LEU A 120 -15.24 -2.09 -5.14
N PRO A 121 -15.51 -3.37 -5.46
CA PRO A 121 -16.86 -3.88 -5.64
C PRO A 121 -17.74 -3.62 -4.40
N PRO A 122 -19.06 -3.47 -4.58
CA PRO A 122 -19.99 -3.33 -3.46
C PRO A 122 -19.83 -4.46 -2.44
N GLY A 123 -19.82 -4.13 -1.15
CA GLY A 123 -19.70 -5.09 -0.05
C GLY A 123 -18.28 -5.38 0.42
N VAL A 124 -17.24 -4.95 -0.31
CA VAL A 124 -15.85 -5.07 0.15
C VAL A 124 -15.42 -3.77 0.85
N PRO A 125 -15.18 -3.78 2.18
CA PRO A 125 -14.73 -2.60 2.90
C PRO A 125 -13.29 -2.20 2.54
N LEU A 126 -13.10 -0.90 2.35
CA LEU A 126 -11.79 -0.23 2.32
C LEU A 126 -11.60 0.46 3.67
N ILE A 127 -10.68 -0.04 4.49
CA ILE A 127 -10.42 0.48 5.83
C ILE A 127 -9.06 1.17 5.84
N SER A 128 -9.09 2.48 5.97
CA SER A 128 -7.88 3.33 5.91
C SER A 128 -7.48 3.78 7.29
N ILE A 129 -6.20 3.62 7.61
CA ILE A 129 -5.57 4.10 8.84
C ILE A 129 -4.91 5.44 8.54
N VAL A 130 -4.75 6.25 9.57
CA VAL A 130 -4.09 7.55 9.50
C VAL A 130 -2.57 7.42 9.58
N GLY A 131 -1.85 8.16 8.72
CA GLY A 131 -0.39 8.32 8.75
C GLY A 131 0.07 9.72 9.17
N ASN A 132 1.37 9.93 9.28
CA ASN A 132 1.93 11.23 9.68
C ASN A 132 1.76 12.32 8.60
N HIS A 133 1.76 11.96 7.32
CA HIS A 133 1.50 12.92 6.24
C HIS A 133 0.01 13.31 6.14
N ASP A 134 -0.89 12.48 6.69
CA ASP A 134 -2.33 12.75 6.64
C ASP A 134 -2.76 13.83 7.65
N VAL A 135 -2.22 13.78 8.88
CA VAL A 135 -2.66 14.62 10.01
C VAL A 135 -1.55 15.36 10.74
N GLY A 136 -0.30 15.16 10.32
CA GLY A 136 0.88 15.71 10.97
C GLY A 136 1.42 14.79 12.06
N PHE A 137 2.69 14.98 12.41
CA PHE A 137 3.37 14.21 13.44
C PHE A 137 3.87 15.11 14.57
N HIS A 138 3.67 14.65 15.81
CA HIS A 138 4.01 15.32 17.07
C HIS A 138 3.56 16.80 17.09
N TYR A 139 4.49 17.75 17.00
CA TYR A 139 4.21 19.19 17.08
C TYR A 139 3.28 19.73 15.97
N LYS A 140 3.07 18.96 14.90
CA LYS A 140 2.13 19.32 13.82
C LYS A 140 0.74 18.75 14.00
N MET A 141 0.54 17.82 14.94
CA MET A 141 -0.78 17.29 15.22
C MET A 141 -1.69 18.42 15.68
N HIS A 142 -2.84 18.55 15.02
CA HIS A 142 -3.78 19.62 15.30
C HIS A 142 -5.22 19.10 15.20
N PRO A 143 -6.16 19.53 16.08
CA PRO A 143 -7.54 19.05 16.05
C PRO A 143 -8.22 19.21 14.69
N PHE A 144 -7.91 20.27 13.95
CA PHE A 144 -8.40 20.48 12.58
C PHE A 144 -8.03 19.33 11.63
N PHE A 145 -6.77 18.89 11.62
CA PHE A 145 -6.33 17.83 10.72
C PHE A 145 -6.89 16.46 11.12
N MET A 146 -6.93 16.20 12.42
CA MET A 146 -7.51 14.99 13.00
C MET A 146 -9.02 14.88 12.68
N SER A 147 -9.81 15.87 13.09
CA SER A 147 -11.28 15.84 12.95
C SER A 147 -11.74 15.68 11.50
N ARG A 148 -11.12 16.36 10.54
CA ARG A 148 -11.51 16.17 9.14
C ARG A 148 -11.14 14.77 8.62
N PHE A 149 -10.00 14.20 9.02
CA PHE A 149 -9.63 12.85 8.61
C PHE A 149 -10.65 11.85 9.17
N GLU A 150 -10.98 11.97 10.45
CA GLU A 150 -12.03 11.18 11.12
C GLU A 150 -13.38 11.30 10.39
N ASN A 151 -13.80 12.53 10.06
CA ASN A 151 -15.09 12.78 9.41
C ASN A 151 -15.16 12.23 7.97
N TYR A 152 -14.14 12.45 7.14
CA TYR A 152 -14.17 12.06 5.73
C TYR A 152 -13.87 10.56 5.51
N LEU A 153 -13.13 9.92 6.42
CA LEU A 153 -12.70 8.52 6.27
C LEU A 153 -13.27 7.59 7.35
N ASN A 154 -14.17 8.09 8.21
CA ASN A 154 -14.80 7.34 9.30
C ASN A 154 -13.76 6.62 10.18
N ASN A 155 -12.79 7.38 10.66
CA ASN A 155 -11.67 6.92 11.46
C ASN A 155 -11.79 7.46 12.91
N SER A 156 -11.08 6.86 13.86
CA SER A 156 -10.93 7.35 15.23
C SER A 156 -9.51 7.08 15.73
N LEU A 157 -9.12 7.72 16.84
CA LEU A 157 -7.81 7.47 17.47
C LEU A 157 -7.53 5.97 17.68
N VAL A 158 -8.55 5.22 18.11
CA VAL A 158 -8.50 3.76 18.25
C VAL A 158 -9.84 3.16 17.85
N THR A 159 -9.84 2.11 17.04
CA THR A 159 -11.07 1.44 16.59
C THR A 159 -10.95 -0.08 16.72
N LEU A 160 -12.01 -0.74 17.19
CA LEU A 160 -12.15 -2.21 17.15
C LEU A 160 -13.06 -2.61 15.98
N TYR A 161 -12.49 -3.25 14.96
CA TYR A 161 -13.24 -3.87 13.88
C TYR A 161 -13.37 -5.38 14.12
N THR A 162 -14.54 -5.95 13.77
CA THR A 162 -14.74 -7.40 13.78
C THR A 162 -15.27 -7.85 12.41
N ILE A 163 -14.50 -8.68 11.71
CA ILE A 163 -14.83 -9.18 10.37
C ILE A 163 -14.63 -10.70 10.38
N LYS A 164 -15.65 -11.47 9.98
CA LYS A 164 -15.62 -12.96 10.04
C LYS A 164 -15.10 -13.49 11.40
N GLN A 165 -15.57 -12.90 12.51
CA GLN A 165 -15.18 -13.23 13.90
C GLN A 165 -13.71 -12.92 14.25
N ILE A 166 -12.98 -12.21 13.40
CA ILE A 166 -11.60 -11.78 13.65
C ILE A 166 -11.61 -10.33 14.13
N HIS A 167 -10.97 -10.08 15.26
CA HIS A 167 -10.83 -8.75 15.85
C HIS A 167 -9.58 -8.05 15.33
N PHE A 168 -9.76 -6.83 14.82
CA PHE A 168 -8.70 -5.92 14.40
C PHE A 168 -8.75 -4.69 15.28
N VAL A 169 -7.63 -4.36 15.93
CA VAL A 169 -7.48 -3.10 16.66
C VAL A 169 -6.66 -2.17 15.79
N ILE A 170 -7.31 -1.12 15.32
CA ILE A 170 -6.72 -0.07 14.50
C ILE A 170 -6.29 1.06 15.42
N ILE A 171 -5.04 1.50 15.28
CA ILE A 171 -4.47 2.54 16.12
C ILE A 171 -3.92 3.68 15.26
N ASN A 172 -4.32 4.90 15.59
CA ASN A 172 -3.59 6.09 15.18
C ASN A 172 -2.25 6.15 15.94
N SER A 173 -1.18 5.70 15.30
CA SER A 173 0.14 5.68 15.92
C SER A 173 0.73 7.06 16.19
N MET A 174 0.19 8.14 15.60
CA MET A 174 0.65 9.50 15.93
C MET A 174 0.22 9.90 17.36
N ALA A 175 -0.83 9.26 17.87
CA ALA A 175 -1.29 9.42 19.25
C ALA A 175 -0.64 8.40 20.22
N MET A 176 0.46 7.74 19.83
CA MET A 176 1.17 6.75 20.64
C MET A 176 2.58 7.22 21.03
N GLU A 177 2.75 8.53 21.21
CA GLU A 177 4.02 9.15 21.56
C GLU A 177 4.50 8.80 23.00
N ALA A 178 3.54 8.48 23.88
CA ALA A 178 3.74 8.24 25.32
C ALA A 178 4.36 9.46 26.06
N ASP A 179 3.84 10.66 25.77
CA ASP A 179 4.25 11.92 26.40
C ASP A 179 3.10 12.65 27.13
N GLY A 180 1.93 12.02 27.21
CA GLY A 180 0.74 12.59 27.84
C GLY A 180 0.06 13.69 27.03
N CYS A 181 0.33 13.82 25.72
CA CYS A 181 -0.37 14.77 24.87
C CYS A 181 -1.91 14.56 24.90
N LEU A 182 -2.68 15.58 24.50
CA LEU A 182 -4.14 15.51 24.50
C LEU A 182 -4.67 14.27 23.75
N PHE A 183 -4.20 14.06 22.51
CA PHE A 183 -4.59 12.91 21.69
C PHE A 183 -4.07 11.59 22.26
N CYS A 184 -2.89 11.61 22.88
CA CYS A 184 -2.25 10.45 23.47
C CYS A 184 -3.07 9.93 24.64
N SER A 185 -3.45 10.82 25.56
CA SER A 185 -4.29 10.49 26.73
C SER A 185 -5.66 9.95 26.30
N GLN A 186 -6.27 10.54 25.27
CA GLN A 186 -7.55 10.08 24.72
C GLN A 186 -7.43 8.71 24.05
N ALA A 187 -6.35 8.48 23.30
CA ALA A 187 -6.10 7.20 22.64
C ALA A 187 -5.83 6.09 23.65
N GLU A 188 -5.07 6.37 24.72
CA GLU A 188 -4.89 5.44 25.83
C GLU A 188 -6.21 5.07 26.52
N GLU A 189 -7.09 6.04 26.76
CA GLU A 189 -8.43 5.77 27.31
C GLU A 189 -9.24 4.86 26.38
N GLN A 190 -9.27 5.16 25.08
CA GLN A 190 -9.96 4.32 24.09
C GLN A 190 -9.37 2.90 24.02
N LEU A 191 -8.05 2.76 24.11
CA LEU A 191 -7.37 1.46 24.18
C LEU A 191 -7.80 0.67 25.41
N ARG A 192 -7.85 1.31 26.59
CA ARG A 192 -8.32 0.64 27.82
C ARG A 192 -9.79 0.21 27.70
N ASN A 193 -10.62 0.99 27.01
CA ASN A 193 -12.02 0.62 26.74
C ASN A 193 -12.12 -0.62 25.84
N ILE A 194 -11.31 -0.66 24.77
CA ILE A 194 -11.24 -1.81 23.85
C ILE A 194 -10.66 -3.04 24.58
N SER A 195 -9.62 -2.87 25.40
CA SER A 195 -9.05 -3.94 26.21
C SER A 195 -10.10 -4.57 27.13
N ARG A 196 -10.90 -3.77 27.84
CA ARG A 196 -12.03 -4.24 28.65
C ARG A 196 -13.09 -4.97 27.82
N THR A 197 -13.37 -4.46 26.62
CA THR A 197 -14.32 -5.10 25.70
C THR A 197 -13.83 -6.49 25.27
N LEU A 198 -12.56 -6.61 24.86
CA LEU A 198 -11.93 -7.87 24.48
C LEU A 198 -11.84 -8.85 25.66
N HIS A 199 -11.54 -8.35 26.87
CA HIS A 199 -11.57 -9.14 28.09
C HIS A 199 -12.95 -9.76 28.32
N CYS A 200 -14.01 -8.96 28.22
CA CYS A 200 -15.37 -9.44 28.37
C CYS A 200 -15.85 -10.39 27.27
N MET A 201 -15.32 -10.26 26.05
CA MET A 201 -15.55 -11.25 25.00
C MET A 201 -14.87 -12.59 25.33
N LYS A 202 -13.69 -12.55 25.93
CA LYS A 202 -12.91 -13.73 26.32
C LYS A 202 -13.48 -14.44 27.55
N TYR A 203 -13.96 -13.68 28.53
CA TYR A 203 -14.49 -14.18 29.80
C TYR A 203 -15.94 -13.74 30.03
N PRO A 204 -16.90 -14.17 29.17
CA PRO A 204 -18.28 -13.70 29.21
C PRO A 204 -19.07 -14.11 30.46
N GLN A 205 -18.49 -14.98 31.30
CA GLN A 205 -19.07 -15.46 32.56
C GLN A 205 -18.83 -14.51 33.73
N GLU A 206 -17.89 -13.57 33.61
CA GLU A 206 -17.62 -12.59 34.66
C GLU A 206 -18.80 -11.62 34.83
N ALA A 207 -19.13 -11.30 36.09
CA ALA A 207 -20.32 -10.51 36.41
C ALA A 207 -20.32 -9.12 35.74
N GLU A 208 -19.16 -8.48 35.67
CA GLU A 208 -18.96 -7.19 35.00
C GLU A 208 -19.16 -7.24 33.47
N CYS A 209 -19.08 -8.44 32.88
CA CYS A 209 -19.14 -8.66 31.44
C CYS A 209 -20.52 -9.11 30.93
N ALA A 210 -21.54 -9.13 31.80
CA ALA A 210 -22.88 -9.61 31.48
C ALA A 210 -23.52 -8.90 30.25
N ARG A 211 -23.08 -7.67 29.92
CA ARG A 211 -23.62 -6.86 28.82
C ARG A 211 -22.91 -7.07 27.46
N THR A 212 -21.75 -7.72 27.41
CA THR A 212 -20.85 -7.72 26.24
C THR A 212 -20.94 -9.01 25.39
N ARG A 213 -21.99 -9.80 25.56
CA ARG A 213 -22.14 -11.19 25.05
C ARG A 213 -22.27 -11.38 23.52
N ARG A 214 -21.99 -10.37 22.70
CA ARG A 214 -22.49 -10.36 21.30
C ARG A 214 -21.56 -11.00 20.26
N HIS A 215 -20.26 -11.15 20.54
CA HIS A 215 -19.31 -11.72 19.58
C HIS A 215 -18.34 -12.70 20.24
N PRO A 216 -18.01 -13.82 19.58
CA PRO A 216 -16.98 -14.74 20.06
C PRO A 216 -15.61 -14.07 19.98
N TYR A 217 -14.79 -14.30 21.02
CA TYR A 217 -13.46 -13.75 21.11
C TYR A 217 -12.50 -14.39 20.10
N SER A 218 -11.75 -13.54 19.40
CA SER A 218 -10.49 -13.91 18.75
C SER A 218 -9.35 -13.05 19.28
N GLN A 219 -8.14 -13.63 19.38
CA GLN A 219 -6.98 -12.83 19.77
C GLN A 219 -6.70 -11.76 18.70
N PRO A 220 -6.59 -10.48 19.07
CA PRO A 220 -6.69 -9.39 18.11
C PRO A 220 -5.45 -9.28 17.21
N ILE A 221 -5.66 -8.68 16.05
CA ILE A 221 -4.62 -8.27 15.09
C ILE A 221 -4.47 -6.75 15.20
N LEU A 222 -3.23 -6.30 15.36
CA LEU A 222 -2.90 -4.87 15.45
C LEU A 222 -2.66 -4.31 14.06
N LEU A 223 -3.32 -3.19 13.73
CA LEU A 223 -3.07 -2.43 12.50
C LEU A 223 -2.76 -0.98 12.84
N GLN A 224 -1.65 -0.47 12.34
CA GLN A 224 -1.20 0.90 12.59
C GLN A 224 -0.31 1.39 11.45
N HIS A 225 0.12 2.66 11.51
CA HIS A 225 1.04 3.20 10.51
C HIS A 225 2.50 3.05 10.95
N PHE A 226 2.89 3.49 12.15
CA PHE A 226 4.27 3.31 12.63
C PHE A 226 4.49 1.87 13.10
N PRO A 227 5.60 1.22 12.73
CA PRO A 227 5.97 -0.09 13.27
C PRO A 227 6.13 -0.05 14.79
N THR A 228 6.00 -1.20 15.44
CA THR A 228 6.35 -1.28 16.87
C THR A 228 7.85 -1.09 17.05
N TYR A 229 8.28 -0.91 18.30
CA TYR A 229 9.67 -0.64 18.62
C TYR A 229 10.62 -1.70 18.04
N ARG A 230 11.56 -1.24 17.20
CA ARG A 230 12.78 -1.96 16.82
C ARG A 230 13.93 -1.00 16.63
N ILE A 231 15.17 -1.47 16.87
CA ILE A 231 16.37 -0.64 16.78
C ILE A 231 16.71 -0.30 15.32
N SER A 232 16.43 -1.20 14.39
CA SER A 232 16.56 -1.00 12.95
C SER A 232 15.98 -2.21 12.21
N ASP A 233 16.03 -2.17 10.88
CA ASP A 233 15.66 -3.30 10.02
C ASP A 233 16.65 -4.48 10.06
N THR A 234 17.76 -4.40 10.80
CA THR A 234 18.63 -5.59 11.01
C THR A 234 17.91 -6.70 11.78
N MET A 235 16.82 -6.37 12.49
CA MET A 235 16.01 -7.33 13.21
C MET A 235 14.97 -8.03 12.32
N CYS A 236 14.84 -7.62 11.05
CA CYS A 236 13.93 -8.23 10.11
C CYS A 236 14.48 -9.56 9.61
N GLN A 237 13.66 -10.61 9.66
CA GLN A 237 13.92 -11.90 9.05
C GLN A 237 13.96 -11.77 7.52
N GLU A 238 13.05 -10.96 6.98
CA GLU A 238 13.06 -10.55 5.58
C GLU A 238 12.89 -9.05 5.47
N TYR A 239 13.67 -8.40 4.60
CA TYR A 239 13.55 -6.98 4.33
C TYR A 239 13.93 -6.62 2.90
N ASP A 240 13.57 -5.42 2.45
CA ASP A 240 13.94 -4.93 1.12
C ASP A 240 14.47 -3.48 1.09
N THR A 241 14.82 -2.94 2.26
CA THR A 241 15.54 -1.67 2.34
C THR A 241 16.95 -1.81 1.74
N PRO A 242 17.42 -0.84 0.93
CA PRO A 242 18.78 -0.87 0.40
C PRO A 242 19.84 -0.54 1.46
N PHE A 243 19.47 0.24 2.49
CA PHE A 243 20.38 0.68 3.55
C PHE A 243 19.69 0.54 4.90
N ILE A 244 20.40 0.01 5.89
CA ILE A 244 19.84 -0.17 7.23
C ILE A 244 20.39 0.93 8.14
N GLU A 245 19.49 1.76 8.65
CA GLU A 245 19.79 2.84 9.57
C GLU A 245 19.22 2.54 10.96
N ALA A 246 19.82 3.14 11.98
CA ALA A 246 19.29 3.06 13.34
C ALA A 246 18.02 3.90 13.44
N TYR A 247 16.96 3.30 13.96
CA TYR A 247 15.69 3.97 14.18
C TYR A 247 15.68 4.78 15.45
N ARG A 248 15.19 6.00 15.30
CA ARG A 248 14.78 6.87 16.39
C ARG A 248 13.36 6.52 16.84
N GLU A 249 13.22 6.19 18.12
CA GLU A 249 11.91 6.03 18.77
C GLU A 249 11.05 7.28 18.57
N ARG A 250 9.73 7.05 18.53
CA ARG A 250 8.69 8.05 18.31
C ARG A 250 8.69 8.65 16.90
N PHE A 251 9.78 8.59 16.16
CA PHE A 251 9.86 9.17 14.82
C PHE A 251 9.69 8.13 13.71
N HIS A 252 10.47 7.04 13.76
CA HIS A 252 10.44 5.98 12.75
C HIS A 252 9.61 4.77 13.19
N VAL A 253 9.46 4.61 14.50
CA VAL A 253 8.80 3.49 15.17
C VAL A 253 8.18 3.99 16.47
N LEU A 254 7.22 3.25 17.01
CA LEU A 254 6.71 3.51 18.35
C LEU A 254 7.84 3.41 19.40
N SER A 255 7.65 4.10 20.53
CA SER A 255 8.55 3.93 21.68
C SER A 255 8.45 2.52 22.26
N LYS A 256 9.47 2.10 23.02
CA LYS A 256 9.42 0.86 23.80
C LYS A 256 8.21 0.82 24.72
N GLU A 257 7.97 1.93 25.42
CA GLU A 257 6.87 2.10 26.38
C GLU A 257 5.51 1.95 25.70
N ALA A 258 5.28 2.64 24.58
CA ALA A 258 4.04 2.50 23.83
C ALA A 258 3.86 1.06 23.31
N THR A 259 4.94 0.45 22.81
CA THR A 259 4.90 -0.94 22.35
C THR A 259 4.52 -1.90 23.48
N ASP A 260 5.15 -1.77 24.65
CA ASP A 260 4.89 -2.62 25.82
C ASP A 260 3.45 -2.45 26.32
N MET A 261 2.95 -1.21 26.39
CA MET A 261 1.57 -0.90 26.74
C MET A 261 0.56 -1.58 25.80
N LEU A 262 0.81 -1.56 24.48
CA LEU A 262 -0.04 -2.27 23.51
C LEU A 262 -0.04 -3.78 23.74
N GLY A 263 1.14 -4.35 24.05
CA GLY A 263 1.28 -5.75 24.40
C GLY A 263 0.48 -6.15 25.63
N GLU A 264 0.57 -5.35 26.69
CA GLU A 264 -0.14 -5.59 27.96
C GLU A 264 -1.66 -5.50 27.81
N LEU A 265 -2.15 -4.46 27.14
CA LEU A 265 -3.57 -4.17 27.01
C LEU A 265 -4.28 -5.09 26.01
N LEU A 266 -3.64 -5.40 24.87
CA LEU A 266 -4.30 -6.06 23.75
C LEU A 266 -3.89 -7.52 23.59
N LYS A 267 -2.66 -7.88 23.99
CA LYS A 267 -2.03 -9.19 23.74
C LYS A 267 -2.27 -9.65 22.29
N PRO A 268 -1.86 -8.86 21.28
CA PRO A 268 -2.14 -9.17 19.88
C PRO A 268 -1.42 -10.45 19.46
N ARG A 269 -1.85 -11.07 18.36
CA ARG A 269 -1.19 -12.26 17.77
C ARG A 269 -0.46 -12.01 16.45
N LEU A 270 -0.71 -10.86 15.83
CA LEU A 270 -0.17 -10.43 14.55
C LEU A 270 -0.25 -8.90 14.46
N ALA A 271 0.73 -8.26 13.84
CA ALA A 271 0.75 -6.83 13.62
C ALA A 271 1.09 -6.46 12.16
N PHE A 272 0.48 -5.39 11.66
CA PHE A 272 0.83 -4.78 10.38
C PHE A 272 1.07 -3.27 10.55
N ALA A 273 2.11 -2.77 9.88
CA ALA A 273 2.52 -1.38 9.87
C ALA A 273 2.91 -0.89 8.46
N GLY A 274 3.08 0.42 8.26
CA GLY A 274 3.58 1.07 7.03
C GLY A 274 4.80 1.95 7.32
N HIS A 275 4.76 3.20 6.87
CA HIS A 275 5.70 4.29 7.22
C HIS A 275 7.11 4.21 6.64
N SER A 276 7.80 3.07 6.78
CA SER A 276 9.21 2.95 6.34
C SER A 276 9.37 2.91 4.80
N HIS A 277 8.26 2.79 4.06
CA HIS A 277 8.20 2.53 2.61
C HIS A 277 8.88 1.23 2.15
N HIS A 278 9.45 0.46 3.06
CA HIS A 278 10.20 -0.76 2.80
C HIS A 278 9.56 -1.93 3.52
N TYR A 279 9.68 -3.11 2.92
CA TYR A 279 9.18 -4.32 3.52
C TYR A 279 10.12 -4.72 4.66
N CYS A 280 9.53 -5.09 5.79
CA CYS A 280 10.18 -5.80 6.87
C CYS A 280 9.21 -6.82 7.44
N HIS A 281 9.65 -8.05 7.62
CA HIS A 281 8.99 -9.05 8.46
C HIS A 281 9.91 -9.41 9.61
N SER A 282 9.42 -9.27 10.84
CA SER A 282 10.16 -9.60 12.05
C SER A 282 9.25 -10.24 13.09
N VAL A 283 9.85 -10.91 14.07
CA VAL A 283 9.18 -11.17 15.34
C VAL A 283 9.48 -9.96 16.22
N ASN A 284 8.45 -9.16 16.51
CA ASN A 284 8.61 -7.90 17.19
C ASN A 284 8.86 -8.08 18.70
N ARG A 285 8.99 -6.96 19.43
CA ARG A 285 9.21 -6.92 20.88
C ARG A 285 8.14 -7.68 21.69
N LEU A 286 6.93 -7.85 21.14
CA LEU A 286 5.83 -8.56 21.78
C LEU A 286 5.87 -10.08 21.55
N GLY A 287 6.86 -10.58 20.79
CA GLY A 287 6.98 -12.00 20.47
C GLY A 287 6.01 -12.48 19.38
N ILE A 288 5.48 -11.58 18.56
CA ILE A 288 4.55 -11.89 17.47
C ILE A 288 5.13 -11.46 16.12
N ASP A 289 4.62 -12.06 15.03
CA ASP A 289 4.92 -11.59 13.70
C ASP A 289 4.41 -10.16 13.48
N GLU A 290 5.29 -9.31 12.95
CA GLU A 290 4.97 -7.98 12.48
C GLU A 290 5.45 -7.81 11.04
N TYR A 291 4.55 -7.30 10.20
CA TYR A 291 4.84 -6.97 8.81
C TYR A 291 4.75 -5.45 8.61
N THR A 292 5.90 -4.82 8.39
CA THR A 292 5.95 -3.48 7.80
C THR A 292 5.78 -3.61 6.29
N VAL A 293 4.66 -3.11 5.79
CA VAL A 293 4.26 -3.21 4.38
C VAL A 293 4.99 -2.12 3.60
N ALA A 294 5.64 -2.49 2.50
CA ALA A 294 6.30 -1.53 1.63
C ALA A 294 5.28 -0.57 0.99
N SER A 295 5.75 0.60 0.56
CA SER A 295 4.89 1.57 -0.10
C SER A 295 4.27 0.98 -1.37
N PHE A 296 2.99 1.28 -1.58
CA PHE A 296 2.21 0.95 -2.79
C PHE A 296 2.45 1.98 -3.92
N SER A 297 3.50 2.80 -3.85
CA SER A 297 3.74 3.89 -4.79
C SER A 297 5.14 3.81 -5.40
N TRP A 298 5.22 3.93 -6.73
CA TRP A 298 6.51 4.04 -7.41
C TRP A 298 7.29 5.30 -7.07
N ARG A 299 6.65 6.31 -6.46
CA ARG A 299 7.33 7.53 -6.02
C ARG A 299 8.29 7.23 -4.86
N ASN A 300 7.90 6.32 -3.97
CA ASN A 300 8.66 5.99 -2.77
C ASN A 300 9.58 4.78 -3.00
N LYS A 301 9.20 3.86 -3.90
CA LYS A 301 10.00 2.65 -4.17
C LYS A 301 9.87 2.17 -5.62
N VAL A 302 10.99 1.80 -6.25
CA VAL A 302 11.01 1.30 -7.64
C VAL A 302 10.35 -0.08 -7.84
N ASN A 303 10.27 -0.86 -6.77
CA ASN A 303 9.72 -2.21 -6.70
C ASN A 303 8.70 -2.33 -5.54
N PRO A 304 7.55 -1.65 -5.63
CA PRO A 304 6.56 -1.66 -4.58
C PRO A 304 5.93 -3.05 -4.42
N SER A 305 5.34 -3.28 -3.26
CA SER A 305 4.71 -4.55 -2.93
C SER A 305 3.57 -4.35 -1.94
N PHE A 306 2.69 -5.34 -1.85
CA PHE A 306 1.61 -5.38 -0.88
C PHE A 306 1.51 -6.77 -0.27
N MET A 307 0.67 -6.92 0.75
CA MET A 307 0.48 -8.20 1.43
C MET A 307 -0.88 -8.81 1.11
N LEU A 308 -0.90 -10.13 0.98
CA LEU A 308 -2.09 -10.96 0.98
C LEU A 308 -2.06 -11.80 2.26
N ALA A 309 -3.08 -11.65 3.09
CA ALA A 309 -3.23 -12.40 4.33
C ALA A 309 -4.50 -13.25 4.31
N THR A 310 -4.35 -14.53 4.63
CA THR A 310 -5.46 -15.45 4.87
C THR A 310 -5.53 -15.71 6.36
N ILE A 311 -6.65 -15.34 6.99
CA ILE A 311 -6.78 -15.22 8.44
C ILE A 311 -8.02 -15.99 8.92
N THR A 312 -7.86 -16.76 9.98
CA THR A 312 -8.96 -17.36 10.77
C THR A 312 -8.94 -16.78 12.19
N PRO A 313 -9.94 -17.04 13.05
CA PRO A 313 -9.92 -16.58 14.44
C PRO A 313 -8.68 -17.02 15.25
N ASP A 314 -8.06 -18.14 14.87
CA ASP A 314 -6.99 -18.83 15.60
C ASP A 314 -5.66 -18.96 14.84
N ASP A 315 -5.65 -18.84 13.52
CA ASP A 315 -4.47 -19.03 12.66
C ASP A 315 -4.36 -17.90 11.60
N TYR A 316 -3.20 -17.79 10.96
CA TYR A 316 -2.97 -16.87 9.85
C TYR A 316 -1.81 -17.34 8.97
N VAL A 317 -1.86 -16.97 7.70
CA VAL A 317 -0.69 -17.01 6.81
C VAL A 317 -0.66 -15.74 5.98
N VAL A 318 0.54 -15.17 5.85
CA VAL A 318 0.77 -13.90 5.14
C VAL A 318 1.76 -14.15 4.01
N SER A 319 1.54 -13.50 2.87
CA SER A 319 2.46 -13.54 1.73
C SER A 319 2.64 -12.15 1.13
N LYS A 320 3.87 -11.86 0.71
CA LYS A 320 4.22 -10.62 0.00
C LYS A 320 4.01 -10.80 -1.51
N CYS A 321 3.32 -9.86 -2.14
CA CYS A 321 3.16 -9.81 -3.58
C CYS A 321 3.88 -8.58 -4.17
N LYS A 322 4.79 -8.81 -5.12
CA LYS A 322 5.51 -7.74 -5.82
C LYS A 322 4.65 -7.16 -6.93
N MET A 323 4.62 -5.83 -7.02
CA MET A 323 3.96 -5.13 -8.12
C MET A 323 4.87 -5.03 -9.35
N LEU A 324 4.30 -4.58 -10.46
CA LEU A 324 5.05 -4.25 -11.67
C LEU A 324 6.16 -3.22 -11.33
N PRO A 325 7.45 -3.51 -11.60
CA PRO A 325 8.51 -2.54 -11.34
C PRO A 325 8.47 -1.39 -12.35
N GLN A 326 8.73 -0.16 -11.89
CA GLN A 326 8.73 1.01 -12.78
C GLN A 326 9.73 0.85 -13.95
N GLN A 327 10.91 0.31 -13.67
CA GLN A 327 11.96 0.12 -14.66
C GLN A 327 11.52 -0.81 -15.80
N PHE A 328 10.66 -1.77 -15.53
CA PHE A 328 10.14 -2.68 -16.55
C PHE A 328 9.31 -1.91 -17.59
N VAL A 329 8.47 -0.99 -17.15
CA VAL A 329 7.64 -0.15 -18.04
C VAL A 329 8.52 0.78 -18.88
N PHE A 330 9.49 1.46 -18.26
CA PHE A 330 10.43 2.30 -19.01
C PHE A 330 11.25 1.51 -20.03
N ASN A 331 11.78 0.35 -19.65
CA ASN A 331 12.55 -0.50 -20.56
C ASN A 331 11.70 -1.01 -21.73
N SER A 332 10.41 -1.27 -21.49
CA SER A 332 9.47 -1.69 -22.52
C SER A 332 9.24 -0.58 -23.55
N TYR A 333 9.01 0.65 -23.09
CA TYR A 333 8.88 1.82 -23.97
C TYR A 333 10.18 2.15 -24.72
N LEU A 334 11.33 2.08 -24.03
CA LEU A 334 12.64 2.28 -24.66
C LEU A 334 12.88 1.24 -25.76
N SER A 335 12.58 -0.03 -25.50
CA SER A 335 12.72 -1.12 -26.47
C SER A 335 11.83 -0.90 -27.69
N ALA A 336 10.57 -0.49 -27.47
CA ALA A 336 9.66 -0.12 -28.56
C ALA A 336 10.21 1.05 -29.40
N GLY A 337 10.76 2.08 -28.75
CA GLY A 337 11.41 3.21 -29.41
C GLY A 337 12.62 2.80 -30.25
N ILE A 338 13.51 1.98 -29.70
CA ILE A 338 14.69 1.45 -30.42
C ILE A 338 14.26 0.63 -31.63
N LEU A 339 13.25 -0.24 -31.51
CA LEU A 339 12.72 -1.01 -32.64
C LEU A 339 12.20 -0.10 -33.75
N CYS A 340 11.47 0.97 -33.40
CA CYS A 340 11.04 1.98 -34.35
C CYS A 340 12.22 2.68 -35.04
N LEU A 341 13.28 3.06 -34.29
CA LEU A 341 14.48 3.68 -34.85
C LEU A 341 15.22 2.74 -35.81
N ILE A 342 15.33 1.45 -35.48
CA ILE A 342 15.93 0.44 -36.36
C ILE A 342 15.13 0.32 -37.66
N LEU A 343 13.80 0.29 -37.58
CA LEU A 343 12.93 0.25 -38.76
C LEU A 343 13.10 1.50 -39.62
N ILE A 344 13.15 2.68 -39.02
CA ILE A 344 13.39 3.95 -39.72
C ILE A 344 14.75 3.93 -40.43
N ALA A 345 15.81 3.56 -39.72
CA ALA A 345 17.17 3.50 -40.27
C ALA A 345 17.27 2.53 -41.45
N PHE A 346 16.63 1.36 -41.36
CA PHE A 346 16.57 0.39 -42.45
C PHE A 346 15.84 0.94 -43.68
N GLN A 347 14.74 1.68 -43.50
CA GLN A 347 14.01 2.29 -44.60
C GLN A 347 14.76 3.46 -45.23
N LEU A 348 15.44 4.28 -44.43
CA LEU A 348 16.31 5.34 -44.91
C LEU A 348 17.47 4.79 -45.75
N ARG A 349 18.12 3.70 -45.29
CA ARG A 349 19.16 3.00 -46.07
C ARG A 349 18.62 2.50 -47.41
N LYS A 350 17.44 1.85 -47.43
CA LYS A 350 16.79 1.42 -48.68
C LYS A 350 16.47 2.58 -49.61
N TYR A 351 15.99 3.70 -49.08
CA TYR A 351 15.70 4.89 -49.86
C TYR A 351 16.97 5.50 -50.47
N ILE A 352 18.04 5.62 -49.70
CA ILE A 352 19.34 6.12 -50.17
C ILE A 352 19.91 5.20 -51.26
N ALA A 353 19.91 3.89 -51.06
CA ALA A 353 20.38 2.92 -52.06
C ALA A 353 19.58 2.96 -53.37
N LYS A 354 18.25 3.12 -53.28
CA LYS A 354 17.38 3.31 -54.45
C LYS A 354 17.68 4.62 -55.19
N ARG A 355 18.01 5.69 -54.46
CA ARG A 355 18.35 6.99 -55.04
C ARG A 355 19.72 6.97 -55.72
N GLN A 356 20.71 6.30 -55.13
CA GLN A 356 22.05 6.11 -55.71
C GLN A 356 21.99 5.28 -57.01
N SER A 357 21.24 4.18 -57.03
CA SER A 357 21.02 3.37 -58.24
C SER A 357 20.24 4.12 -59.34
N ALA A 358 19.26 4.95 -58.97
CA ALA A 358 18.56 5.80 -59.94
C ALA A 358 19.48 6.89 -60.54
N SER A 359 20.39 7.45 -59.75
CA SER A 359 21.40 8.42 -60.19
C SER A 359 22.37 7.80 -61.21
N THR A 360 22.93 6.63 -60.92
CA THR A 360 23.86 5.93 -61.83
C THR A 360 23.19 5.54 -63.16
N SER A 361 21.91 5.16 -63.14
CA SER A 361 21.18 4.87 -64.39
C SER A 361 20.94 6.12 -65.27
N LYS A 362 20.85 7.31 -64.68
CA LYS A 362 20.65 8.56 -65.42
C LYS A 362 21.91 9.06 -66.10
N ASP A 363 23.09 8.90 -65.47
CA ASP A 363 24.36 9.25 -66.11
C ASP A 363 24.67 8.33 -67.29
N SER A 364 24.43 7.02 -67.16
CA SER A 364 24.61 6.06 -68.26
C SER A 364 23.70 6.27 -69.49
N ARG A 365 22.66 7.11 -69.38
CA ARG A 365 21.75 7.49 -70.49
C ARG A 365 22.10 8.83 -71.13
N LYS A 366 23.01 9.62 -70.54
CA LYS A 366 23.52 10.86 -71.14
C LYS A 366 24.79 10.65 -71.97
N ASP A 367 25.48 9.52 -71.74
CA ASP A 367 26.69 9.12 -72.49
C ASP A 367 26.39 8.21 -73.70
N LYS A 368 25.12 8.15 -74.12
CA LYS A 368 24.66 7.60 -75.42
C LYS A 368 23.87 8.66 -76.14
#